data_AF-A0AAD1IRY4-F1
#
_entry.id   AF-A0AAD1IRY4-F1
#
_cell.length_a   1.000
_cell.length_b   1.000
_cell.length_c   1.000
_cell.angle_alpha   90.00
_cell.angle_beta   90.00
_cell.angle_gamma   90.00
#
_symmetry.space_group_name_H-M   'P 1'
#
loop_
_entity.id
_entity.type
_entity.pdbx_description
1 polymer ?
#
loop_
_entity_poly.entity_id
_entity_poly.type
_entity_poly.pdbx_seq_one_letter_code
_entity_poly.pdbx_strand_id
1 'polypeptide(L)'
;MVAKKWDSTYQPGRRSSAWIKDKLWNTQEVVIGGWREGNGGRSSGIGALVLGIPGPDGLQFVGRVGTGFTEKELGSLKKTLAPLHTYESPFATRLPTQDAKGVTFVRPELVGEVRYSERTGDGRLRQPSWRGLRPDKTPDDVVGVGAVDVASSGVDLSVVECMFEVCQGTTSRPR
;
A
#
# COMPACT_ATOMS: atom_id res chain seq x y z
N MET A 1 -6.32 0.06 21.17
CA MET A 1 -6.69 -0.05 22.59
C MET A 1 -7.80 0.93 22.95
N VAL A 2 -8.50 0.70 24.06
CA VAL A 2 -9.47 1.67 24.61
C VAL A 2 -9.16 1.82 26.10
N ALA A 3 -8.75 3.02 26.51
CA ALA A 3 -8.56 3.35 27.91
C ALA A 3 -9.86 3.92 28.47
N LYS A 4 -10.29 3.44 29.62
CA LYS A 4 -11.47 3.94 30.34
C LYS A 4 -11.02 4.52 31.67
N LYS A 5 -11.53 5.70 32.04
CA LYS A 5 -11.30 6.27 33.36
C LYS A 5 -12.02 5.40 34.40
N TRP A 6 -11.29 4.93 35.41
CA TRP A 6 -11.79 3.94 36.36
C TRP A 6 -13.00 4.42 37.16
N ASP A 7 -13.07 5.72 37.45
CA ASP A 7 -14.13 6.38 38.22
C ASP A 7 -15.27 6.95 37.35
N SER A 8 -15.34 6.58 36.06
CA SER A 8 -16.36 7.15 35.15
C SER A 8 -17.66 6.36 35.12
N THR A 9 -18.78 7.07 35.28
CA THR A 9 -20.12 6.50 35.03
C THR A 9 -20.35 6.30 33.55
N TYR A 10 -20.93 5.15 33.18
CA TYR A 10 -21.35 4.88 31.82
C TYR A 10 -22.47 5.84 31.39
N GLN A 11 -22.29 6.53 30.27
CA GLN A 11 -23.25 7.51 29.76
C GLN A 11 -23.79 7.05 28.40
N PRO A 12 -24.92 6.32 28.36
CA PRO A 12 -25.48 5.83 27.11
C PRO A 12 -25.83 6.98 26.16
N GLY A 13 -25.49 6.81 24.88
CA GLY A 13 -25.74 7.81 23.83
C GLY A 13 -24.83 9.04 23.85
N ARG A 14 -23.87 9.13 24.79
CA ARG A 14 -22.98 10.31 24.92
C ARG A 14 -21.53 9.95 24.65
N ARG A 15 -20.86 10.74 23.79
CA ARG A 15 -19.41 10.66 23.60
C ARG A 15 -18.72 11.31 24.81
N SER A 16 -18.10 10.49 25.65
CA SER A 16 -17.40 10.93 26.87
C SER A 16 -15.89 10.92 26.68
N SER A 17 -15.19 11.92 27.23
CA SER A 17 -13.72 11.94 27.31
C SER A 17 -13.15 10.86 28.22
N ALA A 18 -13.98 10.23 29.05
CA ALA A 18 -13.58 9.12 29.91
C ALA A 18 -13.22 7.85 29.13
N TRP A 19 -13.54 7.77 27.83
CA TRP A 19 -13.25 6.62 26.97
C TRP A 19 -12.38 7.09 25.80
N ILE A 20 -11.07 6.85 25.91
CA ILE A 20 -10.10 7.26 24.90
C ILE A 20 -9.77 6.05 24.03
N LYS A 21 -10.03 6.19 22.72
CA LYS A 21 -9.62 5.20 21.73
C LYS A 21 -8.26 5.59 21.19
N ASP A 22 -7.24 4.84 21.56
CA ASP A 22 -5.91 4.95 20.96
C ASP A 22 -5.70 3.80 19.98
N LYS A 23 -5.37 4.11 18.73
CA LYS A 23 -5.17 3.10 17.68
C LYS A 23 -3.70 3.10 17.29
N LEU A 24 -3.12 1.91 17.23
CA LEU A 24 -1.84 1.72 16.57
C LEU A 24 -2.04 1.93 15.06
N TRP A 25 -1.17 2.73 14.46
CA TRP A 25 -1.18 3.01 13.04
C TRP A 25 0.10 2.44 12.43
N ASN A 26 -0.07 1.76 11.30
CA ASN A 26 1.04 1.29 10.48
C ASN A 26 1.29 2.28 9.36
N THR A 27 2.51 2.28 8.82
CA THR A 27 2.91 3.11 7.69
C THR A 27 3.40 2.21 6.56
N GLN A 28 3.09 2.57 5.32
CA GLN A 28 3.52 1.84 4.13
C GLN A 28 3.82 2.84 3.02
N GLU A 29 4.90 2.56 2.30
CA GLU A 29 5.24 3.27 1.07
C GLU A 29 4.46 2.65 -0.10
N VAL A 30 3.99 3.50 -0.99
CA VAL A 30 3.08 3.13 -2.06
C VAL A 30 3.40 3.93 -3.31
N VAL A 31 3.15 3.34 -4.47
CA VAL A 31 3.26 3.99 -5.77
C VAL A 31 1.87 4.46 -6.22
N ILE A 32 1.80 5.66 -6.78
CA ILE A 32 0.57 6.21 -7.33
C ILE A 32 0.37 5.64 -8.73
N GLY A 33 -0.71 4.88 -8.93
CA GLY A 33 -1.10 4.34 -10.25
C GLY A 33 -2.27 5.08 -10.90
N GLY A 34 -2.93 5.98 -10.16
CA GLY A 34 -4.00 6.81 -10.70
C GLY A 34 -4.62 7.74 -9.66
N TRP A 35 -5.57 8.55 -10.10
CA TRP A 35 -6.35 9.43 -9.23
C TRP A 35 -7.79 9.54 -9.70
N ARG A 36 -8.67 9.99 -8.82
CA ARG A 36 -10.09 10.23 -9.07
C ARG A 36 -10.44 11.66 -8.71
N GLU A 37 -11.33 12.25 -9.49
CA GLU A 37 -11.93 13.54 -9.17
C GLU A 37 -12.78 13.48 -7.90
N GLY A 38 -12.81 14.58 -7.16
CA GLY A 38 -13.72 14.75 -6.03
C GLY A 38 -15.18 14.86 -6.48
N ASN A 39 -16.11 14.51 -5.58
CA ASN A 39 -17.53 14.77 -5.82
C ASN A 39 -17.96 16.09 -5.13
N GLY A 40 -18.96 16.77 -5.69
CA GLY A 40 -19.56 17.97 -5.09
C GLY A 40 -18.62 19.18 -5.10
N GLY A 41 -18.54 19.92 -3.99
CA GLY A 41 -17.70 21.14 -3.88
C GLY A 41 -16.18 20.93 -3.99
N ARG A 42 -15.72 19.69 -4.17
CA ARG A 42 -14.31 19.32 -4.45
C ARG A 42 -14.10 18.79 -5.88
N SER A 43 -15.06 19.02 -6.78
CA SER A 43 -15.02 18.53 -8.16
C SER A 43 -13.85 19.05 -9.00
N SER A 44 -13.27 20.20 -8.63
CA SER A 44 -12.13 20.78 -9.33
C SER A 44 -10.79 20.11 -8.99
N GLY A 45 -10.74 19.21 -8.00
CA GLY A 45 -9.50 18.65 -7.45
C GLY A 45 -9.46 17.13 -7.38
N ILE A 46 -8.34 16.61 -6.87
CA ILE A 46 -8.18 15.18 -6.59
C ILE A 46 -9.07 14.84 -5.38
N GLY A 47 -9.97 13.89 -5.56
CA GLY A 47 -10.80 13.32 -4.50
C GLY A 47 -10.19 12.08 -3.86
N ALA A 48 -9.47 11.28 -4.63
CA ALA A 48 -8.75 10.12 -4.12
C ALA A 48 -7.56 9.74 -5.02
N LEU A 49 -6.51 9.18 -4.44
CA LEU A 49 -5.43 8.50 -5.15
C LEU A 49 -5.70 6.99 -5.18
N VAL A 50 -5.34 6.35 -6.28
CA VAL A 50 -5.37 4.89 -6.48
C VAL A 50 -3.93 4.39 -6.35
N LEU A 51 -3.70 3.50 -5.40
CA LEU A 51 -2.37 3.14 -4.94
C LEU A 51 -2.06 1.68 -5.24
N GLY A 52 -0.78 1.40 -5.49
CA GLY A 52 -0.27 0.06 -5.62
C GLY A 52 1.11 -0.12 -5.02
N ILE A 53 1.51 -1.38 -4.88
CA ILE A 53 2.87 -1.79 -4.56
C ILE A 53 3.46 -2.44 -5.82
N PRO A 54 4.69 -2.08 -6.23
CA PRO A 54 5.35 -2.74 -7.35
C PRO A 54 5.42 -4.26 -7.18
N GLY A 55 5.17 -4.97 -8.26
CA GLY A 55 5.32 -6.42 -8.37
C GLY A 55 5.83 -6.79 -9.75
N PRO A 56 6.09 -8.08 -10.00
CA PRO A 56 6.71 -8.55 -11.24
C PRO A 56 5.88 -8.20 -12.50
N ASP A 57 4.55 -8.23 -12.38
CA ASP A 57 3.62 -8.01 -13.49
C ASP A 57 3.00 -6.59 -13.48
N GLY A 58 3.57 -5.67 -12.70
CA GLY A 58 3.06 -4.31 -12.49
C GLY A 58 2.54 -4.04 -11.08
N LEU A 59 1.78 -2.96 -10.91
CA LEU A 59 1.33 -2.54 -9.58
C LEU A 59 0.25 -3.48 -9.02
N GLN A 60 0.49 -4.01 -7.82
CA GLN A 60 -0.51 -4.71 -7.01
C GLN A 60 -1.39 -3.68 -6.31
N PHE A 61 -2.68 -3.65 -6.63
CA PHE A 61 -3.61 -2.68 -6.06
C PHE A 61 -3.78 -2.87 -4.55
N VAL A 62 -3.46 -1.84 -3.76
CA VAL A 62 -3.57 -1.87 -2.30
C VAL A 62 -4.74 -1.06 -1.76
N GLY A 63 -5.44 -0.32 -2.63
CA GLY A 63 -6.60 0.46 -2.24
C GLY A 63 -6.55 1.89 -2.77
N ARG A 64 -7.58 2.64 -2.38
CA ARG A 64 -7.68 4.07 -2.65
C ARG A 64 -7.60 4.88 -1.36
N VAL A 65 -7.05 6.09 -1.45
CA VAL A 65 -6.95 7.01 -0.33
C VAL A 65 -7.56 8.35 -0.69
N GLY A 66 -8.56 8.79 0.07
CA GLY A 66 -9.26 10.07 -0.11
C GLY A 66 -9.19 10.98 1.12
N THR A 67 -8.33 10.66 2.08
CA THR A 67 -8.19 11.40 3.35
C THR A 67 -6.72 11.67 3.65
N GLY A 68 -6.44 12.67 4.49
CA GLY A 68 -5.07 13.04 4.88
C GLY A 68 -4.42 14.06 3.95
N PHE A 69 -5.17 14.69 3.04
CA PHE A 69 -4.69 15.75 2.18
C PHE A 69 -5.04 17.13 2.72
N THR A 70 -4.11 18.06 2.58
CA THR A 70 -4.38 19.50 2.63
C THR A 70 -4.76 20.03 1.25
N GLU A 71 -5.49 21.15 1.19
CA GLU A 71 -5.90 21.77 -0.09
C GLU A 71 -4.69 22.11 -0.98
N LYS A 72 -3.60 22.59 -0.36
CA LYS A 72 -2.34 22.89 -1.04
C LYS A 72 -1.72 21.64 -1.68
N GLU A 73 -1.74 20.51 -0.97
CA GLU A 73 -1.22 19.24 -1.49
C GLU A 73 -2.05 18.72 -2.65
N LEU A 74 -3.39 18.83 -2.59
CA LEU A 74 -4.25 18.43 -3.71
C LEU A 74 -3.93 19.23 -4.97
N GLY A 75 -3.75 20.55 -4.83
CA GLY A 75 -3.35 21.42 -5.94
C GLY A 75 -1.97 21.08 -6.51
N SER A 76 -1.00 20.76 -5.64
CA SER A 76 0.34 20.34 -6.06
C SER A 76 0.31 18.98 -6.77
N LEU A 77 -0.35 17.99 -6.18
CA LEU A 77 -0.48 16.64 -6.73
C LEU A 77 -1.13 16.67 -8.11
N LYS A 78 -2.17 17.48 -8.32
CA LYS A 78 -2.83 17.61 -9.63
C LYS A 78 -1.86 18.09 -10.71
N LYS A 79 -0.98 19.05 -10.38
CA LYS A 79 0.04 19.56 -11.30
C LYS A 79 1.12 18.52 -11.59
N THR A 80 1.59 17.82 -10.55
CA THR A 80 2.64 16.79 -10.69
C THR A 80 2.15 15.56 -11.46
N LEU A 81 0.88 15.17 -11.29
CA LEU A 81 0.29 13.99 -11.92
C LEU A 81 -0.19 14.24 -13.36
N ALA A 82 -0.53 15.49 -13.71
CA ALA A 82 -0.98 15.85 -15.06
C ALA A 82 -0.06 15.36 -16.20
N PRO A 83 1.27 15.57 -16.17
CA PRO A 83 2.16 15.09 -17.23
C PRO A 83 2.38 13.57 -17.23
N LEU A 84 1.97 12.88 -16.16
CA LEU A 84 2.10 11.44 -16.01
C LEU A 84 0.85 10.69 -16.52
N HIS A 85 -0.16 11.40 -17.05
CA HIS A 85 -1.37 10.80 -17.57
C HIS A 85 -1.08 9.68 -18.58
N THR A 86 -1.75 8.54 -18.42
CA THR A 86 -1.70 7.43 -19.38
C THR A 86 -3.10 6.83 -19.56
N TYR A 87 -3.32 6.21 -20.72
CA TYR A 87 -4.54 5.45 -21.01
C TYR A 87 -4.46 4.00 -20.53
N GLU A 88 -3.24 3.48 -20.37
CA GLU A 88 -2.98 2.11 -19.94
C GLU A 88 -2.97 2.01 -18.41
N SER A 89 -3.60 0.97 -17.88
CA SER A 89 -3.60 0.70 -16.44
C SER A 89 -2.22 0.18 -16.01
N PRO A 90 -1.53 0.83 -15.05
CA PRO A 90 -0.25 0.33 -14.52
C PRO A 90 -0.41 -0.83 -13.54
N PHE A 91 -1.65 -1.25 -13.25
CA PHE A 91 -1.96 -2.32 -12.32
C PHE A 91 -1.91 -3.70 -12.99
N ALA A 92 -1.23 -4.65 -12.34
CA ALA A 92 -1.10 -6.03 -12.80
C ALA A 92 -2.46 -6.75 -12.92
N THR A 93 -3.39 -6.42 -12.02
CA THR A 93 -4.75 -6.97 -12.04
C THR A 93 -5.76 -5.88 -12.30
N ARG A 94 -6.84 -6.23 -13.01
CA ARG A 94 -7.97 -5.33 -13.24
C ARG A 94 -8.52 -4.82 -11.91
N LEU A 95 -8.61 -3.50 -11.79
CA LEU A 95 -9.22 -2.86 -10.63
C LEU A 95 -10.70 -3.30 -10.48
N PRO A 96 -11.19 -3.48 -9.24
CA PRO A 96 -12.62 -3.71 -8.99
C PRO A 96 -13.46 -2.59 -9.61
N THR A 97 -14.64 -2.91 -10.14
CA THR A 97 -15.50 -1.96 -10.88
C THR A 97 -15.74 -0.63 -10.15
N GLN A 98 -15.95 -0.69 -8.84
CA GLN A 98 -16.18 0.49 -7.99
C GLN A 98 -14.95 1.39 -7.86
N ASP A 99 -13.76 0.79 -7.91
CA ASP A 99 -12.48 1.46 -7.74
C ASP A 99 -11.99 2.00 -9.09
N ALA A 100 -12.25 1.28 -10.19
CA ALA A 100 -11.93 1.68 -11.56
C ALA A 100 -12.78 2.85 -12.11
N LYS A 101 -14.01 3.01 -11.61
CA LYS A 101 -14.94 4.02 -12.14
C LYS A 101 -14.42 5.44 -11.95
N GLY A 102 -14.18 6.16 -13.05
CA GLY A 102 -13.72 7.55 -13.04
C GLY A 102 -12.28 7.71 -12.55
N VAL A 103 -11.45 6.68 -12.74
CA VAL A 103 -10.00 6.75 -12.50
C VAL A 103 -9.31 7.28 -13.74
N THR A 104 -8.44 8.25 -13.50
CA THR A 104 -7.43 8.71 -14.44
C THR A 104 -6.12 8.01 -14.10
N PHE A 105 -5.64 7.15 -14.99
CA PHE A 105 -4.39 6.43 -14.77
C PHE A 105 -3.17 7.32 -14.98
N VAL A 106 -2.11 7.03 -14.24
CA VAL A 106 -0.82 7.72 -14.37
C VAL A 106 0.30 6.71 -14.46
N ARG A 107 1.41 7.12 -15.06
CA ARG A 107 2.65 6.33 -15.05
C ARG A 107 3.12 6.14 -13.60
N PRO A 108 3.53 4.93 -13.20
CA PRO A 108 3.81 4.57 -11.81
C PRO A 108 5.20 5.07 -11.37
N GLU A 109 5.44 6.38 -11.46
CA GLU A 109 6.75 7.00 -11.19
C GLU A 109 6.83 7.63 -9.80
N LEU A 110 5.68 7.97 -9.19
CA LEU A 110 5.64 8.72 -7.95
C LEU A 110 5.39 7.81 -6.75
N VAL A 111 6.31 7.88 -5.79
CA VAL A 111 6.19 7.24 -4.48
C VAL A 111 5.59 8.22 -3.47
N GLY A 112 4.75 7.68 -2.60
CA GLY A 112 4.34 8.39 -1.39
C GLY A 112 4.11 7.44 -0.24
N GLU A 113 3.64 8.02 0.85
CA GLU A 113 3.50 7.34 2.12
C GLU A 113 2.05 7.41 2.60
N VAL A 114 1.55 6.29 3.09
CA VAL A 114 0.23 6.18 3.71
C VAL A 114 0.34 5.59 5.10
N ARG A 115 -0.48 6.11 6.01
CA ARG A 115 -0.79 5.42 7.27
C ARG A 115 -2.07 4.61 7.12
N TYR A 116 -2.15 3.46 7.77
CA TYR A 116 -3.31 2.57 7.72
C TYR A 116 -3.44 1.79 9.04
N SER A 117 -4.61 1.20 9.27
CA SER A 117 -4.84 0.45 10.52
C SER A 117 -4.36 -0.99 10.43
N GLU A 118 -4.72 -1.69 9.36
CA GLU A 118 -4.40 -3.10 9.14
C GLU A 118 -4.41 -3.41 7.64
N ARG A 119 -3.69 -4.47 7.26
CA ARG A 119 -3.71 -5.01 5.90
C ARG A 119 -4.67 -6.20 5.86
N THR A 120 -5.53 -6.25 4.86
CA THR A 120 -6.46 -7.38 4.67
C THR A 120 -5.72 -8.58 4.06
N GLY A 121 -6.31 -9.78 4.15
CA GLY A 121 -5.77 -10.99 3.51
C GLY A 121 -5.56 -10.82 2.00
N ASP A 122 -6.44 -10.07 1.34
CA ASP A 122 -6.32 -9.72 -0.09
C ASP A 122 -5.31 -8.59 -0.38
N GLY A 123 -4.46 -8.23 0.59
CA GLY A 123 -3.39 -7.25 0.42
C GLY A 123 -3.82 -5.78 0.45
N ARG A 124 -5.08 -5.45 0.80
CA ARG A 124 -5.59 -4.07 0.81
C ARG A 124 -5.34 -3.36 2.13
N LEU A 125 -5.15 -2.05 2.08
CA LEU A 125 -4.99 -1.21 3.26
C LEU A 125 -6.35 -0.80 3.82
N ARG A 126 -6.57 -1.05 5.11
CA ARG A 126 -7.78 -0.62 5.80
C ARG A 126 -7.60 0.73 6.47
N GLN A 127 -8.58 1.60 6.27
CA GLN A 127 -8.58 2.99 6.76
C GLN A 127 -7.31 3.78 6.37
N PRO A 128 -6.87 3.75 5.10
CA PRO A 128 -5.67 4.47 4.69
C PRO A 128 -5.89 5.99 4.72
N SER A 129 -4.84 6.71 5.10
CA SER A 129 -4.75 8.17 5.11
C SER A 129 -3.40 8.57 4.54
N TRP A 130 -3.41 9.53 3.61
CA TRP A 130 -2.21 10.06 2.98
C TRP A 130 -1.32 10.75 4.02
N ARG A 131 0.00 10.61 3.87
CA ARG A 131 1.00 11.32 4.67
C ARG A 131 1.86 12.27 3.86
N GLY A 132 2.11 11.98 2.59
CA GLY A 132 2.93 12.82 1.73
C GLY A 132 3.59 12.07 0.58
N LEU A 133 4.15 12.82 -0.37
CA LEU A 133 5.04 12.28 -1.38
C LEU A 133 6.42 11.98 -0.77
N ARG A 134 7.11 11.00 -1.34
CA ARG A 134 8.48 10.61 -0.99
C ARG A 134 9.38 10.78 -2.22
N PRO A 135 9.78 12.03 -2.56
CA PRO A 135 10.64 12.28 -3.72
C PRO A 135 12.06 11.71 -3.55
N ASP A 136 12.40 11.29 -2.32
CA ASP A 136 13.63 10.58 -1.98
C ASP A 136 13.65 9.12 -2.44
N LYS A 137 12.51 8.57 -2.88
CA LYS A 137 12.37 7.17 -3.26
C LYS A 137 11.90 6.99 -4.69
N THR A 138 12.38 5.92 -5.31
CA THR A 138 11.93 5.44 -6.61
C THR A 138 10.92 4.29 -6.43
N PRO A 139 10.07 4.01 -7.43
CA PRO A 139 9.14 2.89 -7.38
C PRO A 139 9.83 1.55 -7.02
N ASP A 140 11.05 1.32 -7.50
CA ASP A 140 11.79 0.08 -7.25
C ASP A 140 12.20 -0.11 -5.77
N ASP A 141 12.24 0.97 -4.99
CA ASP A 141 12.54 0.93 -3.55
C ASP A 141 11.32 0.52 -2.70
N VAL A 142 10.13 0.44 -3.30
CA VAL A 142 8.88 0.22 -2.58
C VAL A 142 8.59 -1.26 -2.44
N VAL A 143 8.88 -1.81 -1.26
CA VAL A 143 8.56 -3.19 -0.90
C VAL A 143 7.27 -3.28 -0.09
N GLY A 144 6.46 -4.30 -0.38
CA GLY A 144 5.28 -4.60 0.43
C GLY A 144 5.68 -5.31 1.71
N VAL A 145 5.24 -4.79 2.88
CA VAL A 145 5.45 -5.49 4.15
C VAL A 145 4.69 -6.82 4.11
N GLY A 146 5.44 -7.90 3.91
CA GLY A 146 4.95 -9.26 3.59
C GLY A 146 5.81 -9.98 2.54
N ALA A 147 6.48 -9.22 1.66
CA ALA A 147 7.60 -9.67 0.84
C ALA A 147 8.89 -9.37 1.61
N VAL A 148 9.24 -10.25 2.56
CA VAL A 148 10.64 -10.36 2.96
C VAL A 148 11.35 -11.10 1.84
N ASP A 149 11.90 -10.37 0.89
CA ASP A 149 12.94 -10.91 0.03
C ASP A 149 14.16 -11.23 0.91
N VAL A 150 14.41 -12.53 1.09
CA VAL A 150 15.58 -13.12 1.76
C VAL A 150 16.88 -12.85 0.96
N ALA A 151 16.86 -11.95 -0.03
CA ALA A 151 17.90 -11.79 -1.03
C ALA A 151 18.95 -10.70 -0.72
N SER A 152 19.13 -10.30 0.55
CA SER A 152 20.21 -9.36 0.94
C SER A 152 21.13 -9.83 2.07
N SER A 153 20.95 -11.05 2.59
CA SER A 153 22.04 -11.72 3.31
C SER A 153 22.86 -12.51 2.29
N GLY A 154 24.07 -12.03 1.99
CA GLY A 154 25.04 -12.76 1.19
C GLY A 154 25.26 -14.17 1.75
N VAL A 155 24.59 -15.14 1.14
CA VAL A 155 24.91 -16.55 1.28
C VAL A 155 25.32 -17.01 -0.11
N ASP A 156 26.59 -17.37 -0.19
CA ASP A 156 27.24 -17.95 -1.36
C ASP A 156 26.45 -19.17 -1.85
N LEU A 157 25.96 -19.09 -3.09
CA LEU A 157 25.12 -20.10 -3.72
C LEU A 157 25.87 -21.38 -4.14
N SER A 158 27.18 -21.51 -3.86
CA SER A 158 27.92 -22.75 -4.14
C SER A 158 27.57 -23.91 -3.19
N VAL A 159 26.91 -23.61 -2.05
CA VAL A 159 26.55 -24.65 -1.06
C VAL A 159 25.25 -25.39 -1.43
N VAL A 160 24.38 -24.78 -2.24
CA VAL A 160 23.05 -25.36 -2.53
C VAL A 160 23.09 -26.42 -3.64
N GLU A 161 24.01 -26.31 -4.61
CA GLU A 161 24.18 -27.34 -5.65
C GLU A 161 24.91 -28.60 -5.15
N CYS A 162 25.68 -28.54 -4.07
CA CYS A 162 26.48 -29.68 -3.62
C CYS A 162 25.67 -30.74 -2.82
N MET A 163 24.47 -30.40 -2.33
CA MET A 163 23.67 -31.31 -1.50
C MET A 163 22.61 -32.12 -2.29
N PHE A 164 22.29 -31.71 -3.52
CA PHE A 164 21.29 -32.42 -4.34
C PHE A 164 21.89 -33.63 -5.09
N GLU A 165 23.21 -33.63 -5.33
CA GLU A 165 23.89 -34.69 -6.10
C GLU A 165 24.32 -35.91 -5.25
N VAL A 166 24.30 -35.79 -3.91
CA VAL A 166 24.72 -36.89 -3.00
C VAL A 166 23.60 -37.90 -2.71
N CYS A 167 22.32 -37.56 -2.95
CA CYS A 167 21.18 -38.40 -2.55
C CYS A 167 20.68 -39.40 -3.60
N GLN A 168 21.26 -39.44 -4.81
CA GLN A 168 20.86 -40.36 -5.89
C GLN A 168 21.77 -41.60 -6.02
N GLY A 169 22.73 -41.78 -5.10
CA GLY A 169 23.68 -42.89 -5.16
C GLY A 169 23.44 -43.96 -4.10
N THR A 170 23.10 -45.16 -4.55
CA THR A 170 23.35 -46.47 -3.90
C THR A 170 22.21 -47.09 -3.07
N THR A 171 21.32 -47.83 -3.73
CA THR A 171 20.83 -49.10 -3.18
C THR A 171 20.98 -50.19 -4.23
N SER A 172 22.18 -50.77 -4.27
CA SER A 172 22.40 -52.12 -4.79
C SER A 172 23.01 -52.96 -3.66
N ARG A 173 22.26 -53.94 -3.16
CA ARG A 173 22.79 -55.05 -2.38
C ARG A 173 22.67 -56.32 -3.21
N PRO A 174 23.76 -57.07 -3.44
CA PRO A 174 23.68 -58.41 -3.98
C PRO A 174 23.72 -59.50 -2.89
N ARG A 175 23.02 -60.59 -3.22
CA ARG A 175 22.94 -61.95 -2.64
C ARG A 175 22.24 -62.13 -1.29
#